data_AF-A0A1G1BKI0-F1
#
_entry.id   AF-A0A1G1BKI0-F1
#
_cell.length_a   1.000
_cell.length_b   1.000
_cell.length_c   1.000
_cell.angle_alpha   90.00
_cell.angle_beta   90.00
_cell.angle_gamma   90.00
#
_symmetry.space_group_name_H-M   'P 1'
#
loop_
_entity.id
_entity.type
_entity.pdbx_description
1 polymer ?
#
loop_
_entity_poly.entity_id
_entity_poly.type
_entity_poly.pdbx_seq_one_letter_code
_entity_poly.pdbx_strand_id
1 'polypeptide(L)'
;MEKIKKSFLLDKPLLEQYLIFIKNIFSGEFGISYNYRIPVMSVIWNTLPFTLIFATISFSLQISISLLLVFFISQRRNSLLDRLLGKINLVFYSIPTMIVGMFLIFIFSLQLNLLPMSGLHSIDFDNASVWDKLINYSVHLILPLATLSLPGIIVFYGYLRNNIDEVYKRSFVLFLRSCGENEKIIFRKHVLPNSVEPLISVLGTELSILLSGTLITENIFGLPGMGRLIVDAILTRDYPLVVGCVFVSAILVIIANTVADVVKVNINKRLASEYFE
;
A
#
# COMPACT_ATOMS: atom_id res chain seq x y z
N MET A 1 -10.86 -37.45 20.85
CA MET A 1 -11.87 -36.37 20.85
C MET A 1 -11.83 -35.54 22.13
N GLU A 2 -11.92 -36.11 23.33
CA GLU A 2 -11.87 -35.34 24.59
C GLU A 2 -10.57 -34.54 24.82
N LYS A 3 -9.40 -35.14 24.56
CA LYS A 3 -8.11 -34.42 24.67
C LYS A 3 -8.02 -33.20 23.74
N ILE A 4 -8.65 -33.27 22.56
CA ILE A 4 -8.69 -32.17 21.58
C ILE A 4 -9.67 -31.09 22.04
N LYS A 5 -10.86 -31.47 22.55
CA LYS A 5 -11.81 -30.51 23.12
C LYS A 5 -11.19 -29.74 24.28
N LYS A 6 -10.49 -30.44 25.18
CA LYS A 6 -9.84 -29.86 26.34
C LYS A 6 -8.64 -28.98 25.98
N SER A 7 -7.88 -29.34 24.93
CA SER A 7 -6.76 -28.50 24.45
C SER A 7 -7.23 -27.20 23.80
N PHE A 8 -8.44 -27.16 23.24
CA PHE A 8 -9.06 -25.95 22.67
C PHE A 8 -10.07 -25.29 23.61
N LEU A 9 -10.16 -25.72 24.88
CA LEU A 9 -11.10 -25.21 25.89
C LEU A 9 -12.59 -25.32 25.48
N LEU A 10 -12.91 -26.19 24.53
CA LEU A 10 -14.25 -26.39 24.00
C LEU A 10 -15.18 -27.11 24.99
N ASP A 11 -14.66 -27.54 26.13
CA ASP A 11 -15.39 -28.12 27.26
C ASP A 11 -15.97 -27.08 28.22
N LYS A 12 -15.56 -25.80 28.10
CA LYS A 12 -16.02 -24.71 28.97
C LYS A 12 -17.29 -24.01 28.45
N PRO A 13 -18.07 -23.32 29.30
CA PRO A 13 -19.14 -22.44 28.85
C PRO A 13 -18.63 -21.37 27.88
N LEU A 14 -19.45 -20.98 26.89
CA LEU A 14 -19.10 -20.00 25.84
C LEU A 14 -18.53 -18.70 26.40
N LEU A 15 -19.11 -18.18 27.48
CA LEU A 15 -18.66 -16.93 28.11
C LEU A 15 -17.26 -17.07 28.71
N GLU A 16 -16.94 -18.22 29.30
CA GLU A 16 -15.61 -18.49 29.83
C GLU A 16 -14.58 -18.65 28.71
N GLN A 17 -14.94 -19.33 27.62
CA GLN A 17 -14.09 -19.43 26.42
C GLN A 17 -13.78 -18.04 25.86
N TYR A 18 -14.78 -17.16 25.77
CA TYR A 18 -14.61 -15.79 25.29
C TYR A 18 -13.70 -14.96 26.21
N LEU A 19 -13.90 -15.01 27.53
CA LEU A 19 -13.05 -14.28 28.47
C LEU A 19 -11.59 -14.76 28.44
N ILE A 20 -11.36 -16.07 28.31
CA ILE A 20 -10.02 -16.63 28.16
C ILE A 20 -9.40 -16.18 26.83
N PHE A 21 -10.17 -16.21 25.74
CA PHE A 21 -9.72 -15.71 24.44
C PHE A 21 -9.32 -14.24 24.49
N ILE A 22 -10.14 -13.35 25.09
CA ILE A 22 -9.81 -11.94 25.26
C ILE A 22 -8.54 -11.77 26.10
N LYS A 23 -8.41 -12.49 27.21
CA LYS A 23 -7.19 -12.47 28.03
C LYS A 23 -5.95 -12.87 27.22
N ASN A 24 -6.06 -13.93 26.41
CA ASN A 24 -4.96 -14.44 25.61
C ASN A 24 -4.57 -13.48 24.48
N ILE A 25 -5.52 -12.76 23.88
CA ILE A 25 -5.24 -11.71 22.90
C ILE A 25 -4.30 -10.64 23.47
N PHE A 26 -4.56 -10.18 24.70
CA PHE A 26 -3.69 -9.18 25.36
C PHE A 26 -2.28 -9.70 25.65
N SER A 27 -2.11 -11.03 25.76
CA SER A 27 -0.81 -11.68 25.89
C SER A 27 -0.15 -12.02 24.53
N GLY A 28 -0.82 -11.72 23.40
CA GLY A 28 -0.35 -12.10 22.06
C GLY A 28 -0.53 -13.58 21.71
N GLU A 29 -1.28 -14.33 22.51
CA GLU A 29 -1.52 -15.76 22.31
C GLU A 29 -2.84 -16.00 21.56
N PHE A 30 -2.75 -16.20 20.24
CA PHE A 30 -3.91 -16.51 19.40
C PHE A 30 -4.20 -18.01 19.30
N GLY A 31 -3.48 -18.85 20.05
CA GLY A 31 -3.60 -20.30 20.00
C GLY A 31 -2.80 -20.93 18.85
N ILE A 32 -3.24 -22.12 18.43
CA ILE A 32 -2.57 -22.95 17.42
C ILE A 32 -3.39 -22.91 16.13
N SER A 33 -2.71 -22.70 15.01
CA SER A 33 -3.32 -22.82 13.68
C SER A 33 -3.72 -24.28 13.41
N TYR A 34 -4.95 -24.50 12.97
CA TYR A 34 -5.45 -25.83 12.65
C TYR A 34 -4.75 -26.43 11.44
N ASN A 35 -4.42 -25.60 10.46
CA ASN A 35 -3.79 -26.04 9.23
C ASN A 35 -2.27 -26.26 9.41
N TYR A 36 -1.57 -25.28 9.98
CA TYR A 36 -0.11 -25.31 10.14
C TYR A 36 0.36 -26.08 11.39
N ARG A 37 -0.54 -26.33 12.36
CA ARG A 37 -0.26 -27.05 13.62
C ARG A 37 0.85 -26.44 14.47
N ILE A 38 1.09 -25.14 14.32
CA ILE A 38 2.06 -24.35 15.09
C ILE A 38 1.37 -23.09 15.64
N PRO A 39 1.99 -22.38 16.60
CA PRO A 39 1.42 -21.15 17.14
C PRO A 39 1.09 -20.13 16.04
N VAL A 40 -0.09 -19.53 16.10
CA VAL A 40 -0.59 -18.57 15.10
C VAL A 40 0.41 -17.42 14.91
N MET A 41 0.95 -16.89 16.00
CA MET A 41 1.89 -15.76 15.93
C MET A 41 3.18 -16.13 15.18
N SER A 42 3.64 -17.38 15.26
CA SER A 42 4.80 -17.86 14.49
C SER A 42 4.51 -17.89 12.99
N VAL A 43 3.30 -18.29 12.58
CA VAL A 43 2.87 -18.25 11.17
C VAL A 43 2.87 -16.82 10.67
N ILE A 44 2.27 -15.90 11.44
CA ILE A 44 2.17 -14.47 11.10
C ILE A 44 3.55 -13.82 10.97
N TRP A 45 4.47 -14.07 11.92
CA TRP A 45 5.81 -13.48 11.88
C TRP A 45 6.63 -13.91 10.66
N ASN A 46 6.34 -15.09 10.09
CA ASN A 46 7.02 -15.56 8.89
C ASN A 46 6.50 -14.89 7.61
N THR A 47 5.26 -14.40 7.59
CA THR A 47 4.64 -13.76 6.41
C THR A 47 4.63 -12.24 6.48
N LEU A 48 4.58 -11.68 7.69
CA LEU A 48 4.48 -10.24 7.93
C LEU A 48 5.60 -9.41 7.29
N PRO A 49 6.89 -9.79 7.39
CA PRO A 49 7.98 -8.99 6.80
C PRO A 49 7.82 -8.77 5.30
N PHE A 50 7.32 -9.79 4.58
CA PHE A 50 7.09 -9.67 3.14
C PHE A 50 6.05 -8.59 2.83
N THR A 51 4.89 -8.65 3.49
CA THR A 51 3.82 -7.66 3.29
C THR A 51 4.27 -6.25 3.65
N LEU A 52 5.03 -6.07 4.74
CA LEU A 52 5.56 -4.76 5.14
C LEU A 52 6.50 -4.19 4.07
N ILE A 53 7.45 -4.99 3.58
CA ILE A 53 8.40 -4.58 2.53
C ILE A 53 7.64 -4.28 1.24
N PHE A 54 6.75 -5.18 0.82
CA PHE A 54 5.98 -5.05 -0.42
C PHE A 54 5.10 -3.79 -0.41
N ALA A 55 4.35 -3.55 0.68
CA ALA A 55 3.54 -2.36 0.85
C ALA A 55 4.38 -1.07 0.85
N THR A 56 5.53 -1.08 1.53
CA THR A 56 6.41 0.10 1.61
C THR A 56 7.04 0.45 0.26
N ILE A 57 7.48 -0.55 -0.51
CA ILE A 57 8.01 -0.34 -1.87
C ILE A 57 6.91 0.19 -2.78
N SER A 58 5.72 -0.43 -2.77
CA SER A 58 4.59 0.07 -3.57
C SER A 58 4.18 1.49 -3.21
N PHE A 59 4.09 1.81 -1.93
CA PHE A 59 3.79 3.17 -1.46
C PHE A 59 4.85 4.19 -1.93
N SER A 60 6.13 3.81 -1.86
CA SER A 60 7.23 4.65 -2.33
C SER A 60 7.16 4.90 -3.84
N LEU A 61 6.80 3.88 -4.62
CA LEU A 61 6.56 3.99 -6.06
C LEU A 61 5.36 4.89 -6.36
N GLN A 62 4.26 4.75 -5.62
CA GLN A 62 3.08 5.57 -5.75
C GLN A 62 3.41 7.06 -5.59
N ILE A 63 4.11 7.42 -4.51
CA ILE A 63 4.52 8.81 -4.24
C ILE A 63 5.48 9.31 -5.30
N SER A 64 6.54 8.55 -5.59
CA SER A 64 7.59 8.97 -6.51
C SER A 64 7.06 9.20 -7.92
N ILE A 65 6.29 8.24 -8.45
CA ILE A 65 5.77 8.32 -9.83
C ILE A 65 4.69 9.39 -9.93
N SER A 66 3.77 9.50 -8.97
CA SER A 66 2.74 10.54 -9.00
C SER A 66 3.33 11.95 -8.94
N LEU A 67 4.30 12.20 -8.05
CA LEU A 67 5.00 13.48 -7.96
C LEU A 67 5.75 13.82 -9.26
N LEU A 68 6.46 12.84 -9.84
CA LEU A 68 7.15 13.04 -11.12
C LEU A 68 6.16 13.39 -12.24
N LEU A 69 5.07 12.62 -12.38
CA LEU A 69 4.03 12.88 -13.37
C LEU A 69 3.46 14.30 -13.22
N VAL A 70 3.05 14.67 -12.00
CA VAL A 70 2.51 15.99 -11.72
C VAL A 70 3.51 17.10 -12.04
N PHE A 71 4.77 16.94 -11.64
CA PHE A 71 5.83 17.92 -11.91
C PHE A 71 6.04 18.14 -13.42
N PHE A 72 6.05 17.07 -14.21
CA PHE A 72 6.22 17.16 -15.68
C PHE A 72 5.00 17.77 -16.37
N ILE A 73 3.79 17.38 -15.95
CA ILE A 73 2.55 17.78 -16.63
C ILE A 73 2.15 19.21 -16.27
N SER A 74 2.34 19.62 -15.01
CA SER A 74 1.95 20.95 -14.54
C SER A 74 2.76 22.08 -15.19
N GLN A 75 3.99 21.81 -15.64
CA GLN A 75 4.77 22.76 -16.45
C GLN A 75 4.18 23.00 -17.84
N ARG A 76 3.31 22.11 -18.32
CA ARG A 76 2.61 22.17 -19.61
C ARG A 76 1.10 22.21 -19.39
N ARG A 77 0.66 23.01 -18.40
CA ARG A 77 -0.75 23.17 -18.04
C ARG A 77 -1.59 23.51 -19.27
N ASN A 78 -2.76 22.89 -19.38
CA ASN A 78 -3.68 23.01 -20.53
C ASN A 78 -3.20 22.42 -21.86
N SER A 79 -2.05 21.74 -21.89
CA SER A 79 -1.62 20.99 -23.08
C SER A 79 -2.56 19.82 -23.40
N LEU A 80 -2.50 19.31 -24.63
CA LEU A 80 -3.25 18.10 -25.01
C LEU A 80 -2.91 16.91 -24.10
N LEU A 81 -1.63 16.75 -23.74
CA LEU A 81 -1.17 15.73 -22.79
C LEU A 81 -1.84 15.88 -21.43
N ASP A 82 -1.92 17.11 -20.92
CA ASP A 82 -2.57 17.41 -19.65
C ASP A 82 -4.07 17.03 -19.68
N ARG A 83 -4.79 17.34 -20.75
CA ARG A 83 -6.21 16.97 -20.89
C ARG A 83 -6.42 15.47 -21.05
N LEU A 84 -5.55 14.80 -21.83
CA LEU A 84 -5.62 13.35 -22.03
C LEU A 84 -5.37 12.60 -20.72
N LEU A 85 -4.34 12.98 -19.97
CA LEU A 85 -4.02 12.33 -18.70
C LEU A 85 -5.13 12.51 -17.66
N GLY A 86 -5.81 13.65 -17.65
CA GLY A 86 -7.00 13.84 -16.80
C GLY A 86 -8.14 12.88 -17.14
N LYS A 87 -8.41 12.65 -18.43
CA LYS A 87 -9.43 11.70 -18.89
C LYS A 87 -9.02 10.24 -18.61
N ILE A 88 -7.76 9.91 -18.89
CA ILE A 88 -7.18 8.59 -18.62
C ILE A 88 -7.27 8.27 -17.13
N ASN A 89 -6.99 9.26 -16.25
CA ASN A 89 -7.06 9.08 -14.81
C ASN A 89 -8.45 8.59 -14.36
N LEU A 90 -9.53 9.20 -14.87
CA LEU A 90 -10.92 8.82 -14.55
C LEU A 90 -11.25 7.38 -14.98
N VAL A 91 -10.80 6.98 -16.16
CA VAL A 91 -11.00 5.62 -16.68
C VAL A 91 -10.27 4.61 -15.80
N PHE A 92 -8.97 4.80 -15.56
CA PHE A 92 -8.18 3.86 -14.78
C PHE A 92 -8.59 3.81 -13.31
N TYR A 93 -9.05 4.92 -12.73
CA TYR A 93 -9.60 4.94 -11.37
C TYR A 93 -10.81 4.00 -11.21
N SER A 94 -11.56 3.77 -12.30
CA SER A 94 -12.74 2.91 -12.30
C SER A 94 -12.41 1.41 -12.48
N ILE A 95 -11.15 1.08 -12.81
CA ILE A 95 -10.73 -0.30 -13.06
C ILE A 95 -10.35 -0.97 -11.72
N PRO A 96 -10.98 -2.09 -11.34
CA PRO A 96 -10.57 -2.88 -10.19
C PRO A 96 -9.10 -3.30 -10.28
N THR A 97 -8.38 -3.24 -9.16
CA THR A 97 -6.94 -3.56 -9.08
C THR A 97 -6.62 -4.98 -9.55
N MET A 98 -7.48 -5.95 -9.24
CA MET A 98 -7.37 -7.32 -9.74
C MET A 98 -7.37 -7.39 -11.26
N ILE A 99 -8.24 -6.62 -11.92
CA ILE A 99 -8.35 -6.62 -13.38
C ILE A 99 -7.06 -6.07 -13.99
N VAL A 100 -6.50 -4.99 -13.43
CA VAL A 100 -5.18 -4.47 -13.83
C VAL A 100 -4.12 -5.56 -13.74
N GLY A 101 -4.05 -6.29 -12.61
CA GLY A 101 -3.10 -7.37 -12.42
C GLY A 101 -3.25 -8.50 -13.44
N MET A 102 -4.49 -8.92 -13.72
CA MET A 102 -4.78 -9.96 -14.72
C MET A 102 -4.37 -9.53 -16.13
N PHE A 103 -4.62 -8.27 -16.52
CA PHE A 103 -4.17 -7.74 -17.81
C PHE A 103 -2.64 -7.66 -17.91
N LEU A 104 -1.98 -7.22 -16.83
CA LEU A 104 -0.52 -7.18 -16.78
C LEU A 104 0.10 -8.57 -16.94
N ILE A 105 -0.45 -9.59 -16.27
CA ILE A 105 -0.04 -11.00 -16.45
C ILE A 105 -0.28 -11.43 -17.90
N PHE A 106 -1.47 -11.18 -18.44
CA PHE A 106 -1.82 -11.59 -19.80
C PHE A 106 -0.86 -11.01 -20.85
N ILE A 107 -0.57 -9.71 -20.78
CA ILE A 107 0.28 -9.03 -21.76
C ILE A 107 1.76 -9.41 -21.56
N PHE A 108 2.30 -9.17 -20.36
CA PHE A 108 3.75 -9.27 -20.15
C PHE A 108 4.24 -10.69 -19.90
N SER A 109 3.38 -11.56 -19.35
CA SER A 109 3.75 -12.95 -19.11
C SER A 109 3.32 -13.85 -20.27
N LEU A 110 2.04 -13.84 -20.65
CA LEU A 110 1.53 -14.82 -21.63
C LEU A 110 1.78 -14.43 -23.09
N GLN A 111 1.60 -13.15 -23.45
CA GLN A 111 1.80 -12.72 -24.84
C GLN A 111 3.26 -12.42 -25.15
N LEU A 112 3.94 -11.68 -24.27
CA LEU A 112 5.30 -11.21 -24.52
C LEU A 112 6.40 -12.11 -23.93
N ASN A 113 6.08 -13.03 -23.01
CA ASN A 113 7.04 -13.88 -22.30
C ASN A 113 8.21 -13.09 -21.67
N LEU A 114 7.96 -11.84 -21.23
CA LEU A 114 8.98 -10.96 -20.67
C LEU A 114 9.10 -11.10 -19.15
N LEU A 115 7.98 -11.32 -18.46
CA LEU A 115 7.91 -11.31 -17.01
C LEU A 115 7.20 -12.57 -16.48
N PRO A 116 7.58 -13.06 -15.28
CA PRO A 116 6.95 -14.22 -14.68
C PRO A 116 5.51 -13.90 -14.25
N MET A 117 4.63 -14.90 -14.35
CA MET A 117 3.21 -14.75 -13.99
C MET A 117 2.95 -14.76 -12.48
N SER A 118 3.76 -15.48 -11.71
CA SER A 118 3.50 -15.79 -10.30
C SER A 118 4.77 -16.27 -9.61
N GLY A 119 4.77 -16.25 -8.28
CA GLY A 119 5.86 -16.71 -7.43
C GLY A 119 6.90 -15.63 -7.15
N LEU A 120 7.76 -15.90 -6.17
CA LEU A 120 8.81 -14.97 -5.74
C LEU A 120 10.15 -15.15 -6.46
N HIS A 121 10.40 -16.34 -6.99
CA HIS A 121 11.63 -16.68 -7.65
C HIS A 121 11.43 -17.89 -8.58
N SER A 122 12.34 -18.07 -9.54
CA SER A 122 12.37 -19.20 -10.45
C SER A 122 12.92 -20.47 -9.80
N ILE A 123 12.71 -21.62 -10.44
CA ILE A 123 13.14 -22.94 -9.94
C ILE A 123 14.68 -23.02 -9.71
N ASP A 124 15.48 -22.36 -10.57
CA ASP A 124 16.95 -22.39 -10.48
C ASP A 124 17.54 -21.45 -9.41
N PHE A 125 16.72 -20.91 -8.52
CA PHE A 125 17.11 -19.89 -7.56
C PHE A 125 18.21 -20.36 -6.60
N ASP A 126 18.15 -21.59 -6.09
CA ASP A 126 19.04 -22.03 -5.01
C ASP A 126 20.53 -22.05 -5.40
N ASN A 127 20.81 -22.38 -6.66
CA ASN A 127 22.17 -22.51 -7.21
C ASN A 127 22.72 -21.20 -7.80
N ALA A 128 21.94 -20.12 -7.82
CA ALA A 128 22.31 -18.86 -8.44
C ALA A 128 23.25 -18.00 -7.57
N SER A 129 24.04 -17.13 -8.20
CA SER A 129 24.88 -16.16 -7.48
C SER A 129 24.00 -15.13 -6.73
N VAL A 130 24.58 -14.42 -5.75
CA VAL A 130 23.85 -13.40 -4.98
C VAL A 130 23.24 -12.33 -5.89
N TRP A 131 23.96 -11.91 -6.94
CA TRP A 131 23.46 -10.92 -7.90
C TRP A 131 22.30 -11.45 -8.73
N ASP A 132 22.40 -12.70 -9.19
CA ASP A 132 21.35 -13.34 -9.97
C ASP A 132 20.08 -13.56 -9.13
N LYS A 133 20.24 -13.90 -7.84
CA LYS A 133 19.14 -13.98 -6.88
C LYS A 133 18.41 -12.65 -6.73
N LEU A 134 19.14 -11.54 -6.61
CA LEU A 134 18.56 -10.20 -6.50
C LEU A 134 17.80 -9.79 -7.78
N ILE A 135 18.38 -10.05 -8.95
CA ILE A 135 17.73 -9.77 -10.23
C ILE A 135 16.47 -10.62 -10.36
N ASN A 136 16.54 -11.90 -10.01
CA ASN A 136 15.42 -12.82 -10.07
C ASN A 136 14.25 -12.34 -9.21
N TYR A 137 14.51 -12.01 -7.94
CA TYR A 137 13.49 -11.43 -7.06
C TYR A 137 12.89 -10.14 -7.62
N SER A 138 13.74 -9.24 -8.12
CA SER A 138 13.30 -7.95 -8.65
C SER A 138 12.36 -8.14 -9.83
N VAL A 139 12.71 -9.01 -10.78
CA VAL A 139 11.91 -9.33 -11.97
C VAL A 139 10.56 -9.93 -11.58
N HIS A 140 10.52 -10.82 -10.58
CA HIS A 140 9.28 -11.41 -10.09
C HIS A 140 8.36 -10.39 -9.39
N LEU A 141 8.93 -9.33 -8.83
CA LEU A 141 8.16 -8.27 -8.17
C LEU A 141 7.69 -7.15 -9.10
N ILE A 142 8.15 -7.07 -10.37
CA ILE A 142 7.76 -6.00 -11.29
C ILE A 142 6.23 -5.96 -11.50
N LEU A 143 5.62 -7.08 -11.89
CA LEU A 143 4.17 -7.11 -12.15
C LEU A 143 3.33 -6.92 -10.87
N PRO A 144 3.64 -7.60 -9.73
CA PRO A 144 2.94 -7.34 -8.48
C PRO A 144 3.06 -5.88 -8.02
N LEU A 145 4.25 -5.29 -8.05
CA LEU A 145 4.48 -3.90 -7.64
C LEU A 145 3.74 -2.94 -8.57
N ALA A 146 3.77 -3.18 -9.89
CA ALA A 146 3.01 -2.37 -10.85
C ALA A 146 1.51 -2.45 -10.56
N THR A 147 0.98 -3.64 -10.31
CA THR A 147 -0.44 -3.87 -10.00
C THR A 147 -0.86 -3.15 -8.72
N LEU A 148 -0.05 -3.25 -7.66
CA LEU A 148 -0.36 -2.63 -6.37
C LEU A 148 -0.16 -1.11 -6.37
N SER A 149 0.80 -0.62 -7.17
CA SER A 149 1.15 0.81 -7.17
C SER A 149 0.27 1.63 -8.13
N LEU A 150 -0.16 1.07 -9.26
CA LEU A 150 -0.91 1.82 -10.28
C LEU A 150 -2.13 2.59 -9.73
N PRO A 151 -3.02 1.97 -8.92
CA PRO A 151 -4.20 2.65 -8.38
C PRO A 151 -3.84 3.86 -7.51
N GLY A 152 -2.87 3.71 -6.62
CA GLY A 152 -2.40 4.82 -5.78
C GLY A 152 -1.74 5.93 -6.59
N ILE A 153 -1.02 5.61 -7.68
CA ILE A 153 -0.44 6.62 -8.59
C ILE A 153 -1.56 7.48 -9.20
N ILE A 154 -2.63 6.86 -9.68
CA ILE A 154 -3.80 7.52 -10.29
C ILE A 154 -4.50 8.44 -9.28
N VAL A 155 -4.72 7.92 -8.07
CA VAL A 155 -5.34 8.66 -6.97
C VAL A 155 -4.48 9.87 -6.59
N PHE A 156 -3.20 9.66 -6.28
CA PHE A 156 -2.30 10.73 -5.86
C PHE A 156 -2.08 11.77 -6.94
N TYR A 157 -1.94 11.35 -8.20
CA TYR A 157 -1.87 12.26 -9.35
C TYR A 157 -3.12 13.15 -9.42
N GLY A 158 -4.32 12.57 -9.30
CA GLY A 158 -5.58 13.29 -9.32
C GLY A 158 -5.70 14.31 -8.18
N TYR A 159 -5.39 13.89 -6.95
CA TYR A 159 -5.42 14.77 -5.77
C TYR A 159 -4.42 15.93 -5.90
N LEU A 160 -3.16 15.64 -6.22
CA LEU A 160 -2.14 16.68 -6.39
C LEU A 160 -2.51 17.67 -7.48
N ARG A 161 -3.04 17.19 -8.60
CA ARG A 161 -3.46 18.06 -9.71
C ARG A 161 -4.60 18.99 -9.29
N ASN A 162 -5.61 18.47 -8.61
CA ASN A 162 -6.71 19.29 -8.09
C ASN A 162 -6.21 20.35 -7.10
N ASN A 163 -5.31 19.96 -6.18
CA ASN A 163 -4.71 20.89 -5.22
C ASN A 163 -3.89 21.99 -5.92
N ILE A 164 -3.13 21.64 -6.96
CA ILE A 164 -2.39 22.62 -7.78
C ILE A 164 -3.35 23.62 -8.41
N ASP A 165 -4.46 23.16 -8.99
CA ASP A 165 -5.46 24.03 -9.59
C ASP A 165 -6.13 24.95 -8.56
N GLU A 166 -6.34 24.49 -7.32
CA GLU A 166 -6.85 25.31 -6.22
C GLU A 166 -5.82 26.34 -5.74
N VAL A 167 -4.56 25.96 -5.55
CA VAL A 167 -3.50 26.87 -5.11
C VAL A 167 -3.27 27.96 -6.16
N TYR A 168 -3.34 27.63 -7.45
CA TYR A 168 -3.27 28.60 -8.53
C TYR A 168 -4.36 29.68 -8.50
N LYS A 169 -5.50 29.42 -7.85
CA LYS A 169 -6.61 30.39 -7.70
C LYS A 169 -6.43 31.32 -6.50
N ARG A 170 -5.42 31.09 -5.64
CA ARG A 170 -5.18 31.91 -4.44
C ARG A 170 -4.58 33.28 -4.79
N SER A 171 -4.93 34.30 -4.02
CA SER A 171 -4.57 35.70 -4.27
C SER A 171 -3.06 35.96 -4.31
N PHE A 172 -2.25 35.22 -3.54
CA PHE A 172 -0.79 35.38 -3.55
C PHE A 172 -0.18 35.06 -4.92
N VAL A 173 -0.77 34.12 -5.68
CA VAL A 173 -0.30 33.79 -7.04
C VAL A 173 -0.55 34.95 -8.00
N LEU A 174 -1.70 35.61 -7.88
CA LEU A 174 -2.01 36.82 -8.63
C LEU A 174 -1.03 37.95 -8.31
N PHE A 175 -0.71 38.12 -7.01
CA PHE A 175 0.29 39.09 -6.56
C PHE A 175 1.66 38.82 -7.18
N LEU A 176 2.18 37.59 -7.08
CA LEU A 176 3.47 37.22 -7.68
C LEU A 176 3.51 37.47 -9.19
N ARG A 177 2.43 37.13 -9.91
CA ARG A 177 2.31 37.43 -11.35
C ARG A 177 2.31 38.93 -11.63
N SER A 178 1.65 39.74 -10.79
CA SER A 178 1.65 41.20 -10.94
C SER A 178 3.02 41.82 -10.70
N CYS A 179 3.86 41.19 -9.88
CA CYS A 179 5.27 41.55 -9.68
C CYS A 179 6.19 41.10 -10.83
N GLY A 180 5.67 40.40 -11.85
CA GLY A 180 6.45 39.94 -13.00
C GLY A 180 7.25 38.66 -12.76
N GLU A 181 6.96 37.91 -11.70
CA GLU A 181 7.65 36.65 -11.41
C GLU A 181 7.43 35.60 -12.50
N ASN A 182 8.48 34.82 -12.78
CA ASN A 182 8.41 33.80 -13.82
C ASN A 182 7.47 32.65 -13.39
N GLU A 183 6.57 32.22 -14.26
CA GLU A 183 5.60 31.15 -13.98
C GLU A 183 6.27 29.84 -13.51
N LYS A 184 7.49 29.53 -13.97
CA LYS A 184 8.25 28.36 -13.49
C LYS A 184 8.70 28.52 -12.03
N ILE A 185 9.05 29.74 -11.62
CA ILE A 185 9.45 30.05 -10.24
C ILE A 185 8.21 30.01 -9.35
N ILE A 186 7.12 30.66 -9.78
CA ILE A 186 5.82 30.62 -9.09
C ILE A 186 5.40 29.17 -8.85
N PHE A 187 5.48 28.32 -9.88
CA PHE A 187 5.13 26.91 -9.75
C PHE A 187 6.03 26.16 -8.76
N ARG A 188 7.35 26.17 -8.98
CA ARG A 188 8.29 25.33 -8.20
C ARG A 188 8.44 25.78 -6.75
N LYS A 189 8.44 27.09 -6.50
CA LYS A 189 8.73 27.66 -5.19
C LYS A 189 7.48 27.90 -4.35
N HIS A 190 6.33 28.18 -4.98
CA HIS A 190 5.13 28.57 -4.25
C HIS A 190 3.95 27.62 -4.47
N VAL A 191 3.62 27.25 -5.71
CA VAL A 191 2.42 26.42 -5.94
C VAL A 191 2.63 24.98 -5.50
N LEU A 192 3.72 24.34 -5.95
CA LEU A 192 3.96 22.93 -5.69
C LEU A 192 4.08 22.61 -4.18
N PRO A 193 4.86 23.34 -3.36
CA PRO A 193 4.92 23.08 -1.92
C PRO A 193 3.56 23.21 -1.22
N ASN A 194 2.78 24.25 -1.56
CA ASN A 194 1.44 24.48 -1.00
C ASN A 194 0.38 23.48 -1.48
N SER A 195 0.65 22.72 -2.54
CA SER A 195 -0.28 21.73 -3.10
C SER A 195 -0.06 20.31 -2.54
N VAL A 196 1.14 20.04 -2.02
CA VAL A 196 1.51 18.74 -1.43
C VAL A 196 0.97 18.61 0.00
N GLU A 197 0.75 19.71 0.72
CA GLU A 197 0.31 19.69 2.11
C GLU A 197 -1.00 18.90 2.34
N PRO A 198 -2.09 19.10 1.56
CA PRO A 198 -3.30 18.31 1.73
C PRO A 198 -3.12 16.83 1.34
N LEU A 199 -2.13 16.52 0.48
CA LEU A 199 -1.86 15.15 0.03
C LEU A 199 -1.40 14.26 1.19
N ILE A 200 -0.66 14.80 2.17
CA ILE A 200 -0.08 14.01 3.28
C ILE A 200 -1.14 13.20 4.03
N SER A 201 -2.34 13.76 4.20
CA SER A 201 -3.45 13.06 4.87
C SER A 201 -3.93 11.85 4.05
N VAL A 202 -3.98 12.02 2.73
CA VAL A 202 -4.37 10.96 1.79
C VAL A 202 -3.30 9.87 1.74
N LEU A 203 -2.01 10.26 1.71
CA LEU A 203 -0.88 9.33 1.77
C LEU A 203 -0.94 8.44 3.02
N GLY A 204 -1.26 9.02 4.18
CA GLY A 204 -1.41 8.28 5.43
C GLY A 204 -2.49 7.20 5.36
N THR A 205 -3.64 7.56 4.79
CA THR A 205 -4.77 6.64 4.63
C THR A 205 -4.42 5.51 3.67
N GLU A 206 -3.75 5.83 2.56
CA GLU A 206 -3.32 4.83 1.58
C GLU A 206 -2.31 3.85 2.17
N LEU A 207 -1.31 4.32 2.93
CA LEU A 207 -0.34 3.44 3.58
C LEU A 207 -1.04 2.43 4.49
N SER A 208 -2.03 2.87 5.27
CA SER A 208 -2.85 2.01 6.12
C SER A 208 -3.64 0.97 5.31
N ILE A 209 -4.22 1.38 4.18
CA ILE A 209 -4.92 0.46 3.27
C ILE A 209 -3.95 -0.58 2.71
N LEU A 210 -2.76 -0.18 2.25
CA LEU A 210 -1.75 -1.10 1.71
C LEU A 210 -1.32 -2.13 2.73
N LEU A 211 -1.03 -1.72 3.97
CA LEU A 211 -0.61 -2.63 5.05
C LEU A 211 -1.70 -3.63 5.47
N SER A 212 -2.98 -3.30 5.24
CA SER A 212 -4.12 -4.18 5.51
C SER A 212 -4.63 -4.95 4.28
N GLY A 213 -4.23 -4.54 3.07
CA GLY A 213 -5.02 -4.72 1.85
C GLY A 213 -4.26 -5.24 0.63
N THR A 214 -3.00 -5.67 0.78
CA THR A 214 -2.26 -6.36 -0.30
C THR A 214 -2.84 -7.73 -0.67
N LEU A 215 -3.92 -8.19 0.02
CA LEU A 215 -4.57 -9.50 -0.12
C LEU A 215 -4.75 -9.94 -1.57
N ILE A 216 -5.37 -9.07 -2.37
CA ILE A 216 -5.76 -9.39 -3.74
C ILE A 216 -4.51 -9.61 -4.59
N THR A 217 -3.55 -8.68 -4.53
CA THR A 217 -2.32 -8.76 -5.31
C THR A 217 -1.46 -9.95 -4.87
N GLU A 218 -1.30 -10.16 -3.56
CA GLU A 218 -0.53 -11.30 -3.04
C GLU A 218 -1.15 -12.64 -3.44
N ASN A 219 -2.47 -12.75 -3.46
CA ASN A 219 -3.16 -13.97 -3.87
C ASN A 219 -3.00 -14.23 -5.37
N ILE A 220 -3.27 -13.24 -6.23
CA ILE A 220 -3.17 -13.37 -7.70
C ILE A 220 -1.76 -13.76 -8.12
N PHE A 221 -0.75 -13.11 -7.55
CA PHE A 221 0.65 -13.37 -7.89
C PHE A 221 1.28 -14.50 -7.06
N GLY A 222 0.53 -15.16 -6.18
CA GLY A 222 1.03 -16.28 -5.38
C GLY A 222 2.16 -15.90 -4.41
N LEU A 223 2.15 -14.69 -3.86
CA LEU A 223 3.19 -14.18 -2.98
C LEU A 223 2.96 -14.61 -1.51
N PRO A 224 4.02 -14.88 -0.73
CA PRO A 224 3.92 -15.38 0.64
C PRO A 224 3.74 -14.25 1.66
N GLY A 225 2.70 -13.44 1.47
CA GLY A 225 2.36 -12.37 2.41
C GLY A 225 1.17 -12.71 3.31
N MET A 226 0.94 -11.81 4.26
CA MET A 226 -0.19 -11.85 5.19
C MET A 226 -1.54 -11.95 4.49
N GLY A 227 -1.62 -11.37 3.30
CA GLY A 227 -2.86 -11.28 2.58
C GLY A 227 -3.26 -12.55 1.86
N ARG A 228 -2.28 -13.30 1.38
CA ARG A 228 -2.52 -14.69 0.97
C ARG A 228 -2.84 -15.57 2.18
N LEU A 229 -2.11 -15.39 3.28
CA LEU A 229 -2.29 -16.18 4.51
C LEU A 229 -3.71 -16.12 5.06
N ILE A 230 -4.32 -14.93 5.12
CA ILE A 230 -5.70 -14.78 5.62
C ILE A 230 -6.73 -15.43 4.68
N VAL A 231 -6.54 -15.35 3.35
CA VAL A 231 -7.41 -16.01 2.38
C VAL A 231 -7.34 -17.53 2.56
N ASP A 232 -6.13 -18.08 2.65
CA ASP A 232 -5.91 -19.51 2.87
C ASP A 232 -6.53 -19.97 4.21
N ALA A 233 -6.40 -19.17 5.27
CA ALA A 233 -7.00 -19.44 6.59
C ALA A 233 -8.54 -19.44 6.55
N ILE A 234 -9.16 -18.51 5.80
CA ILE A 234 -10.62 -18.47 5.62
C ILE A 234 -11.10 -19.72 4.89
N LEU A 235 -10.45 -20.08 3.78
CA LEU A 235 -10.84 -21.23 2.97
C LEU A 235 -10.67 -22.56 3.72
N THR A 236 -9.64 -22.66 4.56
CA THR A 236 -9.38 -23.85 5.41
C THR A 236 -10.12 -23.84 6.74
N ARG A 237 -10.91 -22.79 7.03
CA ARG A 237 -11.65 -22.60 8.30
C ARG A 237 -10.74 -22.60 9.53
N ASP A 238 -9.53 -22.05 9.40
CA ASP A 238 -8.58 -21.87 10.49
C ASP A 238 -8.89 -20.58 11.27
N TYR A 239 -9.95 -20.62 12.08
CA TYR A 239 -10.45 -19.44 12.81
C TYR A 239 -9.41 -18.75 13.70
N PRO A 240 -8.57 -19.47 14.49
CA PRO A 240 -7.51 -18.82 15.28
C PRO A 240 -6.55 -17.99 14.43
N LEU A 241 -6.17 -18.52 13.27
CA LEU A 241 -5.28 -17.83 12.35
C LEU A 241 -5.96 -16.61 11.69
N VAL A 242 -7.23 -16.73 11.29
CA VAL A 242 -8.00 -15.59 10.77
C VAL A 242 -8.06 -14.45 11.78
N VAL A 243 -8.40 -14.75 13.03
CA VAL A 243 -8.45 -13.76 14.11
C VAL A 243 -7.07 -13.10 14.32
N GLY A 244 -6.01 -13.91 14.40
CA GLY A 244 -4.66 -13.39 14.58
C GLY A 244 -4.24 -12.44 13.44
N CYS A 245 -4.51 -12.82 12.18
CA CYS A 245 -4.24 -11.98 11.03
C CYS A 245 -5.01 -10.66 11.09
N VAL A 246 -6.32 -10.70 11.36
CA VAL A 246 -7.16 -9.49 11.47
C VAL A 246 -6.66 -8.57 12.59
N PHE A 247 -6.31 -9.13 13.75
CA PHE A 247 -5.82 -8.35 14.88
C PHE A 247 -4.49 -7.65 14.57
N VAL A 248 -3.54 -8.37 13.98
CA VAL A 248 -2.24 -7.80 13.58
C VAL A 248 -2.42 -6.75 12.49
N SER A 249 -3.28 -6.99 11.49
CA SER A 249 -3.61 -5.98 10.48
C SER A 249 -4.24 -4.72 11.11
N ALA A 250 -5.12 -4.87 12.10
CA ALA A 250 -5.72 -3.73 12.79
C ALA A 250 -4.65 -2.89 13.54
N ILE A 251 -3.70 -3.55 14.21
CA ILE A 251 -2.56 -2.88 14.85
C ILE A 251 -1.73 -2.12 13.81
N LEU A 252 -1.41 -2.74 12.67
CA LEU A 252 -0.62 -2.09 11.61
C LEU A 252 -1.33 -0.85 11.07
N VAL A 253 -2.65 -0.90 10.87
CA VAL A 253 -3.46 0.25 10.45
C VAL A 253 -3.39 1.38 11.48
N ILE A 254 -3.54 1.06 12.77
CA ILE A 254 -3.45 2.05 13.84
C ILE A 254 -2.06 2.70 13.85
N ILE A 255 -0.99 1.90 13.75
CA ILE A 255 0.39 2.39 13.70
C ILE A 255 0.60 3.29 12.48
N ALA A 256 0.15 2.86 11.30
CA ALA A 256 0.32 3.61 10.06
C ALA A 256 -0.42 4.96 10.08
N ASN A 257 -1.67 4.98 10.54
CA ASN A 257 -2.42 6.23 10.73
C ASN A 257 -1.75 7.15 11.76
N THR A 258 -1.29 6.59 12.88
CA THR A 258 -0.59 7.37 13.92
C THR A 258 0.69 7.99 13.37
N VAL A 259 1.48 7.24 12.60
CA VAL A 259 2.69 7.76 11.94
C VAL A 259 2.32 8.89 10.97
N ALA A 260 1.27 8.71 10.17
CA ALA A 260 0.83 9.73 9.23
C ALA A 260 0.37 11.03 9.93
N ASP A 261 -0.37 10.91 11.02
CA ASP A 261 -0.82 12.06 11.82
C ASP A 261 0.36 12.81 12.44
N VAL A 262 1.35 12.10 12.96
CA VAL A 262 2.59 12.71 13.49
C VAL A 262 3.36 13.45 12.37
N VAL A 263 3.50 12.84 11.20
CA VAL A 263 4.16 13.47 10.04
C VAL A 263 3.41 14.73 9.63
N LYS A 264 2.09 14.68 9.56
CA LYS A 264 1.23 15.83 9.24
C LYS A 264 1.40 16.97 10.24
N VAL A 265 1.40 16.69 11.55
CA VAL A 265 1.60 17.72 12.58
C VAL A 265 2.96 18.39 12.45
N ASN A 266 4.02 17.61 12.19
CA ASN A 266 5.37 18.15 12.03
C ASN A 266 5.50 19.06 10.80
N ILE A 267 4.86 18.68 9.68
CA ILE A 267 4.86 19.50 8.47
C ILE A 267 4.07 20.79 8.67
N ASN A 268 2.88 20.72 9.29
CA ASN A 268 2.09 21.92 9.58
C ASN A 268 2.82 22.90 10.52
N LYS A 269 3.52 22.40 11.55
CA LYS A 269 4.33 23.24 12.46
C LYS A 269 5.45 23.96 11.72
N ARG A 270 6.14 23.27 10.80
CA ARG A 270 7.20 23.85 9.99
C ARG A 270 6.66 24.94 9.06
N LEU A 271 5.54 24.69 8.40
CA LEU A 271 4.92 25.67 7.51
C LEU A 271 4.49 26.90 8.32
N ALA A 272 3.89 26.71 9.50
CA ALA A 272 3.56 27.83 10.37
C ALA A 272 4.78 28.68 10.73
N SER A 273 5.91 28.09 11.12
CA SER A 273 7.14 28.87 11.42
C SER A 273 7.69 29.64 10.21
N GLU A 274 7.60 29.09 9.00
CA GLU A 274 8.07 29.77 7.77
C GLU A 274 7.19 30.98 7.37
N TYR A 275 5.96 31.12 7.89
CA TYR A 275 5.09 32.28 7.65
C TYR A 275 5.23 33.40 8.71
N PHE A 276 5.87 33.12 9.85
CA PHE A 276 6.05 34.06 10.96
C PHE A 276 7.50 34.57 11.11
N GLU A 277 8.39 34.22 10.18
CA GLU A 277 9.72 34.84 9.98
C GLU A 277 9.73 35.69 8.70
#